data_AF-A0A7Y5KAE4-F1
#
_entry.id   AF-A0A7Y5KAE4-F1
#
_cell.length_a   1.000
_cell.length_b   1.000
_cell.length_c   1.000
_cell.angle_alpha   90.00
_cell.angle_beta   90.00
_cell.angle_gamma   90.00
#
_symmetry.space_group_name_H-M   'P 1'
#
loop_
_entity.id
_entity.type
_entity.pdbx_description
1 polymer ?
#
loop_
_entity_poly.entity_id
_entity_poly.type
_entity_poly.pdbx_seq_one_letter_code
_entity_poly.pdbx_strand_id
1 'polypeptide(L)'
;MKRNTFVVLTAGMALDIVVSTRAQILHNGVGYIPSQYRVDWSQAGLLPENRSGLLPETPITADHMFAIDPSGDSDQQIATALQRVRSTGGTWVIYFLGGVHRLSSSIVLRQANGDHNIIFRGAGAGATILEFDLGRDGVLFDVAGSEGSPSSITADIQKDDESFLSGGSFAYNDWVRIYEDGRWVDGEHGFVGQITQIDGTISGGYTIKDAASKTYQTSLNLLARMVFPITNIGIENLTIRCTEYEKSTEEQWGSGISIKFDHAVNCWVKGVRSWNTPRHHITIDFSSHVEVSGSYLYDACYHGGQSYGYGVVMSYGSTNCLIENNIFEHLRHSMGIGIGANCNVFAFNFSTDQYATSGGIGYQAADLCLHGRYSYANLYEENLIEWIEADGTHGEHGPFNVFVRNKTYDYTDGEWRNIKLKDAPFTSVLGCELWDGNDDAIEIEDGPYPIFDGYGIHNSVMRDHEYFQGNPGARAEATNGDVSYYYSSTPDFMQGMPFPSIGPRAPGYPTPSQDIPAHVRFSSGPLTYLPDPFPLPESSNYEILTAGATLTKVYSEEEWTFLAPQSPDRLLLFRWVA
;
A
#
# COMPACT_ATOMS: atom_id res chain seq x y z
N MET A 1 -45.60 -29.00 43.92
CA MET A 1 -45.38 -28.21 42.69
C MET A 1 -44.63 -26.94 43.05
N LYS A 2 -43.29 -26.95 42.91
CA LYS A 2 -42.44 -25.77 42.91
C LYS A 2 -41.52 -25.94 41.70
N ARG A 3 -41.65 -25.05 40.72
CA ARG A 3 -40.85 -25.07 39.47
C ARG A 3 -39.57 -24.27 39.72
N ASN A 4 -38.44 -24.87 39.38
CA ASN A 4 -37.13 -24.24 39.33
C ASN A 4 -37.07 -23.27 38.15
N THR A 5 -36.61 -22.06 38.41
CA THR A 5 -36.27 -21.07 37.39
C THR A 5 -34.80 -21.28 36.99
N PHE A 6 -34.55 -21.65 35.74
CA PHE A 6 -33.22 -21.58 35.13
C PHE A 6 -32.97 -20.13 34.70
N VAL A 7 -31.86 -19.56 35.15
CA VAL A 7 -31.32 -18.30 34.62
C VAL A 7 -30.27 -18.68 33.57
N VAL A 8 -30.55 -18.36 32.31
CA VAL A 8 -29.55 -18.42 31.24
C VAL A 8 -28.91 -17.04 31.16
N LEU A 9 -27.63 -16.96 31.53
CA LEU A 9 -26.76 -15.83 31.24
C LEU A 9 -26.24 -16.01 29.82
N THR A 10 -26.84 -15.32 28.85
CA THR A 10 -26.24 -15.12 27.53
C THR A 10 -25.14 -14.07 27.67
N ALA A 11 -23.88 -14.50 27.58
CA ALA A 11 -22.76 -13.62 27.30
C ALA A 11 -22.91 -13.13 25.85
N GLY A 12 -23.07 -11.81 25.68
CA GLY A 12 -23.03 -11.17 24.38
C GLY A 12 -21.58 -11.12 23.90
N MET A 13 -21.22 -12.01 22.96
CA MET A 13 -20.12 -11.74 22.04
C MET A 13 -20.61 -10.64 21.10
N ALA A 14 -20.01 -9.45 21.21
CA ALA A 14 -20.09 -8.47 20.14
C ALA A 14 -19.28 -9.04 18.97
N LEU A 15 -19.98 -9.60 18.00
CA LEU A 15 -19.44 -9.87 16.69
C LEU A 15 -19.44 -8.53 15.96
N ASP A 16 -18.35 -7.77 16.07
CA ASP A 16 -18.11 -6.63 15.19
C ASP A 16 -17.86 -7.21 13.79
N ILE A 17 -18.95 -7.34 13.03
CA ILE A 17 -18.87 -7.58 11.60
C ILE A 17 -18.28 -6.30 11.03
N VAL A 18 -16.96 -6.29 10.83
CA VAL A 18 -16.31 -5.29 9.98
C VAL A 18 -16.76 -5.58 8.55
N VAL A 19 -17.94 -5.05 8.18
CA VAL A 19 -18.35 -4.98 6.78
C VAL A 19 -17.31 -4.08 6.13
N SER A 20 -16.46 -4.63 5.26
CA SER A 20 -15.49 -3.85 4.48
C SER A 20 -16.23 -2.73 3.71
N THR A 21 -16.14 -1.49 4.21
CA THR A 21 -16.80 -0.27 3.72
C THR A 21 -16.06 0.39 2.56
N ARG A 22 -15.43 -0.40 1.68
CA ARG A 22 -14.56 0.12 0.62
C ARG A 22 -15.21 0.23 -0.76
N ALA A 23 -16.53 0.40 -0.89
CA ALA A 23 -17.22 0.66 -2.17
C ALA A 23 -17.21 2.16 -2.55
N GLN A 24 -17.33 2.56 -3.81
CA GLN A 24 -17.20 4.00 -4.17
C GLN A 24 -18.41 4.87 -3.69
N ILE A 25 -18.18 6.03 -3.02
CA ILE A 25 -19.22 7.06 -2.81
C ILE A 25 -19.25 8.04 -3.98
N LEU A 26 -20.30 7.92 -4.80
CA LEU A 26 -20.64 8.92 -5.81
C LEU A 26 -21.87 9.70 -5.36
N HIS A 27 -21.81 11.04 -5.35
CA HIS A 27 -22.94 11.86 -4.93
C HIS A 27 -23.76 12.32 -6.12
N ASN A 28 -24.98 11.81 -6.25
CA ASN A 28 -26.01 12.25 -7.19
C ASN A 28 -25.60 12.30 -8.68
N GLY A 29 -24.41 11.80 -9.05
CA GLY A 29 -23.90 11.82 -10.41
C GLY A 29 -23.77 13.22 -11.01
N VAL A 30 -23.40 14.23 -10.22
CA VAL A 30 -23.13 15.58 -10.72
C VAL A 30 -21.69 15.97 -10.40
N GLY A 31 -20.90 16.23 -11.46
CA GLY A 31 -19.48 16.55 -11.31
C GLY A 31 -18.56 15.34 -11.17
N TYR A 32 -18.88 14.27 -11.89
CA TYR A 32 -18.21 12.97 -11.80
C TYR A 32 -17.34 12.70 -13.02
N ILE A 33 -16.29 11.91 -12.81
CA ILE A 33 -15.50 11.32 -13.90
C ILE A 33 -16.41 10.34 -14.64
N PRO A 34 -16.63 10.50 -15.97
CA PRO A 34 -17.50 9.63 -16.74
C PRO A 34 -17.17 8.14 -16.55
N SER A 35 -18.21 7.28 -16.46
CA SER A 35 -18.05 5.86 -16.11
C SER A 35 -17.08 5.08 -17.01
N GLN A 36 -17.01 5.45 -18.28
CA GLN A 36 -16.10 4.86 -19.26
C GLN A 36 -14.61 5.14 -19.01
N TYR A 37 -14.28 6.10 -18.12
CA TYR A 37 -12.91 6.43 -17.71
C TYR A 37 -12.57 5.93 -16.31
N ARG A 38 -13.41 5.05 -15.75
CA ARG A 38 -13.26 4.51 -14.39
C ARG A 38 -13.07 3.00 -14.42
N VAL A 39 -12.43 2.50 -13.37
CA VAL A 39 -12.42 1.08 -13.00
C VAL A 39 -12.93 0.93 -11.57
N ASP A 40 -13.13 -0.31 -11.13
CA ASP A 40 -13.53 -0.58 -9.75
C ASP A 40 -12.33 -0.60 -8.80
N TRP A 41 -11.99 0.56 -8.25
CA TRP A 41 -10.95 0.67 -7.22
C TRP A 41 -11.35 0.09 -5.86
N SER A 42 -12.64 -0.25 -5.66
CA SER A 42 -13.15 -0.77 -4.39
C SER A 42 -12.55 -2.11 -3.99
N GLN A 43 -11.81 -2.77 -4.89
CA GLN A 43 -11.14 -4.05 -4.65
C GLN A 43 -9.73 -3.89 -4.04
N ALA A 44 -9.14 -2.70 -4.08
CA ALA A 44 -7.75 -2.53 -3.66
C ALA A 44 -7.51 -2.80 -2.16
N GLY A 45 -6.34 -3.34 -1.81
CA GLY A 45 -5.93 -3.67 -0.44
C GLY A 45 -6.33 -5.09 -0.01
N LEU A 46 -6.31 -5.34 1.30
CA LEU A 46 -6.49 -6.68 1.89
C LEU A 46 -7.83 -7.37 1.57
N LEU A 47 -7.89 -8.69 1.71
CA LEU A 47 -9.06 -9.51 1.42
C LEU A 47 -9.74 -10.00 2.72
N PRO A 48 -10.36 -9.15 3.57
CA PRO A 48 -11.06 -9.62 4.75
C PRO A 48 -12.24 -10.52 4.36
N GLU A 49 -12.69 -11.33 5.33
CA GLU A 49 -13.75 -12.31 5.13
C GLU A 49 -14.98 -11.69 4.46
N ASN A 50 -15.51 -12.36 3.43
CA ASN A 50 -16.71 -11.95 2.69
C ASN A 50 -16.61 -10.61 1.93
N ARG A 51 -15.43 -10.01 1.73
CA ARG A 51 -15.30 -8.74 0.96
C ARG A 51 -15.57 -8.91 -0.53
N SER A 52 -14.82 -9.80 -1.17
CA SER A 52 -14.75 -9.90 -2.64
C SER A 52 -14.96 -11.32 -3.15
N GLY A 53 -15.01 -12.31 -2.26
CA GLY A 53 -14.99 -13.74 -2.64
C GLY A 53 -13.65 -14.20 -3.21
N LEU A 54 -12.62 -13.35 -3.26
CA LEU A 54 -11.25 -13.71 -3.60
C LEU A 54 -10.60 -14.51 -2.45
N LEU A 55 -9.72 -15.44 -2.80
CA LEU A 55 -9.02 -16.30 -1.85
C LEU A 55 -7.49 -16.25 -2.02
N PRO A 56 -6.70 -16.40 -0.94
CA PRO A 56 -7.14 -16.59 0.45
C PRO A 56 -7.64 -15.29 1.09
N GLU A 57 -8.58 -15.42 2.02
CA GLU A 57 -8.99 -14.30 2.88
C GLU A 57 -7.90 -13.96 3.92
N THR A 58 -7.94 -12.73 4.42
CA THR A 58 -7.08 -12.26 5.51
C THR A 58 -7.47 -13.00 6.78
N PRO A 59 -6.55 -13.69 7.46
CA PRO A 59 -6.85 -14.33 8.73
C PRO A 59 -7.37 -13.31 9.75
N ILE A 60 -8.30 -13.73 10.62
CA ILE A 60 -8.90 -12.83 11.63
C ILE A 60 -8.08 -12.85 12.92
N THR A 61 -7.40 -13.96 13.21
CA THR A 61 -6.56 -14.15 14.39
C THR A 61 -5.45 -15.15 14.08
N ALA A 62 -4.38 -15.12 14.85
CA ALA A 62 -3.36 -16.16 14.78
C ALA A 62 -3.83 -17.44 15.47
N ASP A 63 -3.34 -18.58 14.99
CA ASP A 63 -3.44 -19.88 15.66
C ASP A 63 -2.29 -20.06 16.66
N HIS A 64 -1.12 -19.51 16.31
CA HIS A 64 0.13 -19.73 17.01
C HIS A 64 0.94 -18.44 17.19
N MET A 65 1.79 -18.41 18.20
CA MET A 65 2.73 -17.31 18.43
C MET A 65 4.11 -17.86 18.80
N PHE A 66 5.16 -17.23 18.27
CA PHE A 66 6.55 -17.46 18.65
C PHE A 66 7.20 -16.13 19.04
N ALA A 67 7.70 -16.02 20.26
CA ALA A 67 8.35 -14.80 20.73
C ALA A 67 9.85 -14.81 20.41
N ILE A 68 10.38 -13.68 19.92
CA ILE A 68 11.80 -13.43 19.68
C ILE A 68 12.30 -12.49 20.78
N ASP A 69 13.34 -12.90 21.51
CA ASP A 69 13.98 -12.12 22.56
C ASP A 69 15.24 -11.42 22.02
N PRO A 70 15.38 -10.09 22.18
CA PRO A 70 16.54 -9.33 21.66
C PRO A 70 17.86 -9.62 22.41
N SER A 71 17.82 -10.29 23.58
CA SER A 71 19.02 -10.73 24.30
C SER A 71 19.66 -11.99 23.69
N GLY A 72 18.90 -12.74 22.89
CA GLY A 72 19.37 -13.91 22.16
C GLY A 72 19.80 -13.60 20.73
N ASP A 73 20.28 -14.64 20.05
CA ASP A 73 20.53 -14.60 18.60
C ASP A 73 19.18 -14.52 17.87
N SER A 74 18.88 -13.37 17.26
CA SER A 74 17.59 -13.14 16.61
C SER A 74 17.48 -13.90 15.28
N ASP A 75 18.57 -14.05 14.53
CA ASP A 75 18.58 -14.82 13.27
C ASP A 75 18.23 -16.30 13.55
N GLN A 76 18.87 -16.90 14.56
CA GLN A 76 18.61 -18.29 14.93
C GLN A 76 17.19 -18.51 15.46
N GLN A 77 16.65 -17.55 16.22
CA GLN A 77 15.28 -17.61 16.72
C GLN A 77 14.26 -17.52 15.57
N ILE A 78 14.47 -16.63 14.60
CA ILE A 78 13.61 -16.51 13.40
C ILE A 78 13.66 -17.81 12.60
N ALA A 79 14.85 -18.37 12.35
CA ALA A 79 14.99 -19.64 11.64
C ALA A 79 14.22 -20.78 12.34
N THR A 80 14.25 -20.81 13.66
CA THR A 80 13.51 -21.77 14.49
C THR A 80 11.99 -21.54 14.37
N ALA A 81 11.54 -20.30 14.39
CA ALA A 81 10.14 -19.93 14.23
C ALA A 81 9.62 -20.38 12.85
N LEU A 82 10.35 -20.09 11.77
CA LEU A 82 9.98 -20.49 10.40
C LEU A 82 9.97 -22.01 10.23
N GLN A 83 10.89 -22.74 10.86
CA GLN A 83 10.85 -24.20 10.86
C GLN A 83 9.56 -24.73 11.50
N ARG A 84 9.09 -24.08 12.58
CA ARG A 84 7.84 -24.45 13.26
C ARG A 84 6.63 -24.18 12.39
N VAL A 85 6.54 -22.98 11.79
CA VAL A 85 5.48 -22.61 10.83
C VAL A 85 5.31 -23.72 9.79
N ARG A 86 6.41 -24.11 9.13
CA ARG A 86 6.43 -25.12 8.07
C ARG A 86 6.01 -26.52 8.55
N SER A 87 6.24 -26.83 9.83
CA SER A 87 5.93 -28.15 10.40
C SER A 87 4.51 -28.28 10.94
N THR A 88 3.88 -27.16 11.33
CA THR A 88 2.58 -27.15 12.01
C THR A 88 1.46 -26.65 11.11
N GLY A 89 1.76 -25.73 10.18
CA GLY A 89 0.73 -24.97 9.46
C GLY A 89 0.00 -23.99 10.38
N GLY A 90 -1.12 -23.46 9.90
CA GLY A 90 -1.90 -22.42 10.59
C GLY A 90 -1.30 -21.02 10.42
N THR A 91 -1.95 -20.03 11.04
CA THR A 91 -1.53 -18.64 11.06
C THR A 91 -0.64 -18.37 12.26
N TRP A 92 0.55 -17.81 12.02
CA TRP A 92 1.55 -17.56 13.04
C TRP A 92 1.81 -16.07 13.22
N VAL A 93 1.92 -15.64 14.47
CA VAL A 93 2.58 -14.39 14.81
C VAL A 93 3.99 -14.69 15.30
N ILE A 94 5.00 -14.21 14.58
CA ILE A 94 6.38 -14.11 15.06
C ILE A 94 6.50 -12.75 15.76
N TYR A 95 6.43 -12.79 17.09
CA TYR A 95 6.35 -11.60 17.94
C TYR A 95 7.73 -11.19 18.45
N PHE A 96 8.22 -10.04 18.03
CA PHE A 96 9.46 -9.46 18.52
C PHE A 96 9.20 -8.66 19.79
N LEU A 97 9.86 -9.03 20.88
CA LEU A 97 9.78 -8.28 22.14
C LEU A 97 10.39 -6.87 21.97
N GLY A 98 10.12 -5.98 22.92
CA GLY A 98 10.72 -4.65 22.92
C GLY A 98 12.24 -4.72 23.07
N GLY A 99 12.97 -3.96 22.26
CA GLY A 99 14.42 -3.92 22.21
C GLY A 99 14.98 -3.86 20.79
N VAL A 100 16.31 -3.96 20.70
CA VAL A 100 17.04 -3.98 19.41
C VAL A 100 17.40 -5.41 19.07
N HIS A 101 16.80 -5.93 18.02
CA HIS A 101 17.11 -7.21 17.40
C HIS A 101 18.13 -6.98 16.29
N ARG A 102 19.37 -7.42 16.50
CA ARG A 102 20.41 -7.34 15.48
C ARG A 102 20.33 -8.56 14.59
N LEU A 103 20.24 -8.31 13.29
CA LEU A 103 20.07 -9.34 12.26
C LEU A 103 21.23 -9.24 11.27
N SER A 104 21.88 -10.38 11.06
CA SER A 104 22.96 -10.57 10.10
C SER A 104 22.52 -11.36 8.88
N SER A 105 21.24 -11.75 8.82
CA SER A 105 20.62 -12.44 7.69
C SER A 105 19.31 -11.78 7.25
N SER A 106 19.02 -11.88 5.95
CA SER A 106 17.69 -11.56 5.41
C SER A 106 16.62 -12.48 5.99
N ILE A 107 15.41 -11.95 6.16
CA ILE A 107 14.21 -12.75 6.38
C ILE A 107 13.66 -13.14 5.01
N VAL A 108 13.97 -14.35 4.57
CA VAL A 108 13.63 -14.88 3.25
C VAL A 108 12.42 -15.80 3.34
N LEU A 109 11.33 -15.42 2.68
CA LEU A 109 10.06 -16.15 2.65
C LEU A 109 9.74 -16.57 1.22
N ARG A 110 9.41 -17.85 1.04
CA ARG A 110 9.11 -18.43 -0.28
C ARG A 110 7.83 -19.24 -0.26
N GLN A 111 6.95 -18.98 -1.23
CA GLN A 111 5.75 -19.79 -1.47
C GLN A 111 6.09 -21.28 -1.57
N ALA A 112 7.16 -21.63 -2.28
CA ALA A 112 7.60 -23.02 -2.47
C ALA A 112 8.01 -23.74 -1.16
N ASN A 113 8.33 -22.99 -0.10
CA ASN A 113 8.65 -23.54 1.23
C ASN A 113 7.40 -23.65 2.12
N GLY A 114 6.23 -23.22 1.66
CA GLY A 114 5.03 -23.14 2.47
C GLY A 114 5.00 -21.95 3.44
N ASP A 115 5.78 -20.90 3.18
CA ASP A 115 5.85 -19.70 4.02
C ASP A 115 4.61 -18.81 3.79
N HIS A 116 3.45 -19.23 4.28
CA HIS A 116 2.18 -18.48 4.21
C HIS A 116 1.63 -18.22 5.62
N ASN A 117 0.77 -17.21 5.76
CA ASN A 117 0.09 -16.89 7.03
C ASN A 117 1.08 -16.56 8.17
N ILE A 118 2.05 -15.70 7.91
CA ILE A 118 3.10 -15.33 8.87
C ILE A 118 3.05 -13.82 9.11
N ILE A 119 2.81 -13.44 10.36
CA ILE A 119 2.75 -12.05 10.79
C ILE A 119 3.97 -11.76 11.67
N PHE A 120 4.87 -10.91 11.19
CA PHE A 120 6.00 -10.37 11.94
C PHE A 120 5.52 -9.13 12.69
N ARG A 121 5.44 -9.20 14.02
CA ARG A 121 4.86 -8.11 14.82
C ARG A 121 5.79 -7.68 15.94
N GLY A 122 5.94 -6.37 16.14
CA GLY A 122 6.65 -5.82 17.29
C GLY A 122 5.75 -5.30 18.42
N ALA A 123 6.39 -4.84 19.48
CA ALA A 123 5.75 -4.19 20.63
C ALA A 123 5.40 -2.71 20.39
N GLY A 124 5.81 -2.13 19.26
CA GLY A 124 5.63 -0.71 18.93
C GLY A 124 6.70 -0.21 17.96
N ALA A 125 6.33 0.65 17.01
CA ALA A 125 7.33 1.42 16.27
C ALA A 125 8.15 2.28 17.26
N GLY A 126 9.47 2.11 17.26
CA GLY A 126 10.39 2.71 18.24
C GLY A 126 10.59 1.90 19.53
N ALA A 127 9.70 0.95 19.86
CA ALA A 127 9.87 0.03 20.99
C ALA A 127 10.59 -1.26 20.56
N THR A 128 10.27 -1.78 19.37
CA THR A 128 10.95 -2.92 18.74
C THR A 128 11.70 -2.42 17.51
N ILE A 129 13.00 -2.67 17.44
CA ILE A 129 13.88 -2.28 16.33
C ILE A 129 14.52 -3.52 15.74
N LEU A 130 14.25 -3.81 14.47
CA LEU A 130 14.98 -4.78 13.66
C LEU A 130 16.11 -4.04 12.95
N GLU A 131 17.34 -4.22 13.44
CA GLU A 131 18.54 -3.60 12.91
C GLU A 131 19.32 -4.61 12.06
N PHE A 132 19.28 -4.41 10.74
CA PHE A 132 19.89 -5.33 9.77
C PHE A 132 21.27 -4.86 9.34
N ASP A 133 22.24 -5.77 9.41
CA ASP A 133 23.62 -5.60 8.95
C ASP A 133 23.92 -6.57 7.79
N LEU A 134 23.39 -6.25 6.61
CA LEU A 134 23.49 -7.07 5.39
C LEU A 134 24.37 -6.41 4.30
N GLY A 135 24.92 -5.22 4.59
CA GLY A 135 25.52 -4.34 3.60
C GLY A 135 24.52 -3.74 2.61
N ARG A 136 25.01 -2.83 1.76
CA ARG A 136 24.21 -2.02 0.80
C ARG A 136 23.36 -2.76 -0.22
N ASP A 137 23.68 -4.02 -0.53
CA ASP A 137 22.95 -4.81 -1.53
C ASP A 137 21.95 -5.80 -0.90
N GLY A 138 21.82 -5.82 0.42
CA GLY A 138 20.88 -6.68 1.12
C GLY A 138 19.41 -6.36 0.82
N VAL A 139 18.58 -7.39 0.82
CA VAL A 139 17.11 -7.27 0.90
C VAL A 139 16.70 -7.75 2.28
N LEU A 140 16.10 -6.88 3.11
CA LEU A 140 15.90 -7.21 4.54
C LEU A 140 14.77 -8.23 4.72
N PHE A 141 13.57 -7.90 4.22
CA PHE A 141 12.48 -8.86 4.03
C PHE A 141 12.35 -9.15 2.54
N ASP A 142 12.57 -10.42 2.16
CA ASP A 142 12.45 -10.89 0.79
C ASP A 142 11.29 -11.89 0.71
N VAL A 143 10.13 -11.42 0.24
CA VAL A 143 8.85 -12.14 0.24
C VAL A 143 8.47 -12.47 -1.20
N ALA A 144 8.63 -13.74 -1.60
CA ALA A 144 8.49 -14.13 -2.99
C ALA A 144 7.61 -15.36 -3.25
N GLY A 145 6.69 -15.21 -4.19
CA GLY A 145 5.98 -16.29 -4.87
C GLY A 145 6.71 -16.77 -6.12
N SER A 146 5.95 -17.27 -7.08
CA SER A 146 6.47 -17.61 -8.41
C SER A 146 5.35 -17.57 -9.46
N GLU A 147 5.70 -17.84 -10.71
CA GLU A 147 4.75 -17.91 -11.82
C GLU A 147 4.99 -19.15 -12.70
N GLY A 148 3.92 -19.58 -13.38
CA GLY A 148 3.95 -20.71 -14.28
C GLY A 148 4.24 -20.32 -15.73
N SER A 149 4.25 -21.33 -16.61
CA SER A 149 4.40 -21.12 -18.05
C SER A 149 3.21 -20.36 -18.65
N PRO A 150 3.45 -19.50 -19.66
CA PRO A 150 2.38 -18.78 -20.35
C PRO A 150 1.56 -19.68 -21.29
N SER A 151 0.33 -19.25 -21.51
CA SER A 151 -0.61 -19.76 -22.50
C SER A 151 -1.17 -18.59 -23.33
N SER A 152 -1.39 -18.81 -24.62
CA SER A 152 -1.91 -17.76 -25.49
C SER A 152 -3.40 -17.51 -25.26
N ILE A 153 -3.77 -16.23 -25.23
CA ILE A 153 -5.16 -15.79 -25.30
C ILE A 153 -5.51 -15.57 -26.77
N THR A 154 -6.65 -16.09 -27.20
CA THR A 154 -7.00 -16.21 -28.63
C THR A 154 -7.93 -15.13 -29.15
N ALA A 155 -8.43 -14.25 -28.27
CA ALA A 155 -9.26 -13.10 -28.61
C ALA A 155 -8.91 -11.90 -27.73
N ASP A 156 -9.11 -10.69 -28.26
CA ASP A 156 -8.96 -9.47 -27.46
C ASP A 156 -9.94 -9.49 -26.29
N ILE A 157 -9.50 -8.99 -25.14
CA ILE A 157 -10.34 -8.81 -23.95
C ILE A 157 -10.71 -7.34 -23.92
N GLN A 158 -12.01 -7.01 -23.98
CA GLN A 158 -12.44 -5.62 -23.89
C GLN A 158 -12.41 -5.15 -22.44
N LYS A 159 -12.24 -3.84 -22.23
CA LYS A 159 -12.42 -3.26 -20.89
C LYS A 159 -13.79 -3.68 -20.33
N ASP A 160 -13.82 -4.01 -19.04
CA ASP A 160 -14.97 -4.48 -18.28
C ASP A 160 -15.44 -5.91 -18.61
N ASP A 161 -14.74 -6.63 -19.51
CA ASP A 161 -14.98 -8.07 -19.69
C ASP A 161 -14.51 -8.87 -18.47
N GLU A 162 -15.33 -9.83 -18.03
CA GLU A 162 -15.06 -10.75 -16.93
C GLU A 162 -14.67 -12.15 -17.43
N SER A 163 -14.18 -12.26 -18.67
CA SER A 163 -13.77 -13.54 -19.25
C SER A 163 -12.72 -13.40 -20.33
N PHE A 164 -11.98 -14.49 -20.58
CA PHE A 164 -11.03 -14.59 -21.67
C PHE A 164 -10.98 -16.01 -22.26
N LEU A 165 -10.58 -16.11 -23.53
CA LEU A 165 -10.43 -17.39 -24.24
C LEU A 165 -8.97 -17.82 -24.27
N SER A 166 -8.65 -18.99 -23.74
CA SER A 166 -7.30 -19.54 -23.70
C SER A 166 -7.32 -21.06 -23.71
N GLY A 167 -6.33 -21.66 -24.35
CA GLY A 167 -6.05 -23.11 -24.28
C GLY A 167 -5.23 -23.52 -23.06
N GLY A 168 -4.88 -22.57 -22.17
CA GLY A 168 -4.24 -22.85 -20.88
C GLY A 168 -5.10 -23.74 -19.98
N SER A 169 -4.51 -24.30 -18.93
CA SER A 169 -5.21 -25.10 -17.93
C SER A 169 -5.20 -24.36 -16.60
N PHE A 170 -6.34 -23.75 -16.25
CA PHE A 170 -6.54 -23.06 -14.98
C PHE A 170 -7.73 -23.68 -14.24
N ALA A 171 -7.68 -23.71 -12.92
CA ALA A 171 -8.73 -24.21 -12.05
C ALA A 171 -9.44 -23.05 -11.34
N TYR A 172 -10.63 -23.32 -10.81
CA TYR A 172 -11.31 -22.38 -9.91
C TYR A 172 -10.39 -21.97 -8.77
N ASN A 173 -10.36 -20.68 -8.46
CA ASN A 173 -9.47 -20.03 -7.48
C ASN A 173 -7.98 -19.98 -7.81
N ASP A 174 -7.56 -20.39 -9.00
CA ASP A 174 -6.20 -20.13 -9.44
C ASP A 174 -5.97 -18.63 -9.63
N TRP A 175 -4.85 -18.11 -9.12
CA TRP A 175 -4.39 -16.77 -9.47
C TRP A 175 -3.75 -16.81 -10.85
N VAL A 176 -4.15 -15.87 -11.70
CA VAL A 176 -3.70 -15.75 -13.08
C VAL A 176 -3.28 -14.31 -13.37
N ARG A 177 -2.21 -14.16 -14.15
CA ARG A 177 -1.78 -12.90 -14.72
C ARG A 177 -2.09 -12.89 -16.20
N ILE A 178 -2.90 -11.93 -16.64
CA ILE A 178 -3.21 -11.64 -18.04
C ILE A 178 -2.34 -10.46 -18.48
N TYR A 179 -1.55 -10.59 -19.54
CA TYR A 179 -0.59 -9.55 -19.90
C TYR A 179 -0.21 -9.51 -21.40
N GLU A 180 0.15 -8.32 -21.88
CA GLU A 180 0.63 -8.04 -23.23
C GLU A 180 2.16 -8.13 -23.27
N ASP A 181 2.68 -9.19 -23.89
CA ASP A 181 4.12 -9.44 -23.98
C ASP A 181 4.81 -8.68 -25.11
N GLY A 182 4.04 -8.20 -26.09
CA GLY A 182 4.52 -7.49 -27.28
C GLY A 182 4.89 -6.03 -27.04
N ARG A 183 4.69 -5.47 -25.84
CA ARG A 183 5.13 -4.10 -25.49
C ARG A 183 6.55 -4.13 -24.97
N TRP A 184 7.44 -3.38 -25.64
CA TRP A 184 8.86 -3.30 -25.32
C TRP A 184 9.27 -1.87 -25.02
N VAL A 185 9.80 -1.61 -23.82
CA VAL A 185 10.28 -0.31 -23.38
C VAL A 185 11.52 -0.51 -22.53
N ASP A 186 12.60 0.23 -22.79
CA ASP A 186 13.88 0.15 -22.06
C ASP A 186 14.48 -1.26 -21.93
N GLY A 187 14.25 -2.12 -22.92
CA GLY A 187 14.73 -3.51 -22.89
C GLY A 187 13.89 -4.45 -22.02
N GLU A 188 12.80 -3.96 -21.43
CA GLU A 188 11.81 -4.74 -20.68
C GLU A 188 10.56 -5.00 -21.52
N HIS A 189 9.85 -6.08 -21.23
CA HIS A 189 8.57 -6.43 -21.85
C HIS A 189 7.71 -7.27 -20.90
N GLY A 190 6.46 -7.52 -21.30
CA GLY A 190 5.55 -8.38 -20.54
C GLY A 190 5.14 -7.82 -19.18
N PHE A 191 5.25 -6.51 -18.98
CA PHE A 191 4.87 -5.82 -17.74
C PHE A 191 3.42 -5.27 -17.74
N VAL A 192 2.85 -5.00 -18.92
CA VAL A 192 1.47 -4.49 -19.03
C VAL A 192 0.48 -5.64 -18.89
N GLY A 193 -0.10 -5.79 -17.71
CA GLY A 193 -1.04 -6.84 -17.41
C GLY A 193 -1.75 -6.64 -16.08
N GLN A 194 -2.74 -7.46 -15.78
CA GLN A 194 -3.46 -7.47 -14.51
C GLN A 194 -3.43 -8.85 -13.87
N ILE A 195 -3.48 -8.90 -12.55
CA ILE A 195 -3.54 -10.12 -11.74
C ILE A 195 -4.96 -10.26 -11.19
N THR A 196 -5.57 -11.43 -11.39
CA THR A 196 -6.95 -11.77 -10.97
C THR A 196 -7.02 -13.25 -10.59
N GLN A 197 -8.14 -13.67 -10.02
CA GLN A 197 -8.44 -15.08 -9.76
C GLN A 197 -9.47 -15.64 -10.77
N ILE A 198 -9.35 -16.92 -11.11
CA ILE A 198 -10.32 -17.65 -11.92
C ILE A 198 -11.60 -17.90 -11.11
N ASP A 199 -12.73 -17.51 -11.69
CA ASP A 199 -14.06 -17.73 -11.10
C ASP A 199 -14.77 -18.95 -11.70
N GLY A 200 -14.42 -19.35 -12.92
CA GLY A 200 -15.06 -20.47 -13.57
C GLY A 200 -14.54 -20.76 -14.96
N THR A 201 -15.18 -21.73 -15.61
CA THR A 201 -14.86 -22.16 -16.97
C THR A 201 -16.02 -21.85 -17.89
N ILE A 202 -15.71 -21.36 -19.09
CA ILE A 202 -16.64 -21.20 -20.20
C ILE A 202 -16.17 -22.04 -21.39
N SER A 203 -16.97 -22.11 -22.46
CA SER A 203 -16.58 -22.84 -23.67
C SER A 203 -15.31 -22.25 -24.29
N GLY A 204 -14.17 -22.92 -24.11
CA GLY A 204 -12.87 -22.51 -24.65
C GLY A 204 -12.15 -21.41 -23.85
N GLY A 205 -12.56 -21.17 -22.61
CA GLY A 205 -11.98 -20.09 -21.81
C GLY A 205 -12.40 -20.12 -20.34
N TYR A 206 -12.21 -18.98 -19.68
CA TYR A 206 -12.36 -18.82 -18.24
C TYR A 206 -13.07 -17.51 -17.90
N THR A 207 -13.82 -17.50 -16.80
CA THR A 207 -14.30 -16.28 -16.16
C THR A 207 -13.34 -15.86 -15.04
N ILE A 208 -13.24 -14.56 -14.77
CA ILE A 208 -12.32 -13.96 -13.80
C ILE A 208 -13.10 -13.09 -12.81
N LYS A 209 -12.57 -12.98 -11.58
CA LYS A 209 -13.22 -12.20 -10.50
C LYS A 209 -13.05 -10.70 -10.65
N ASP A 210 -11.90 -10.24 -11.17
CA ASP A 210 -11.68 -8.83 -11.49
C ASP A 210 -11.89 -8.60 -13.00
N ALA A 211 -12.80 -7.71 -13.35
CA ALA A 211 -13.04 -7.33 -14.74
C ALA A 211 -11.78 -6.70 -15.38
N ALA A 212 -11.65 -6.80 -16.70
CA ALA A 212 -10.53 -6.21 -17.43
C ALA A 212 -10.46 -4.69 -17.28
N SER A 213 -9.39 -4.18 -16.70
CA SER A 213 -9.20 -2.75 -16.39
C SER A 213 -8.92 -1.88 -17.62
N LYS A 214 -8.58 -2.50 -18.75
CA LYS A 214 -8.50 -1.89 -20.08
C LYS A 214 -8.78 -2.95 -21.15
N THR A 215 -8.84 -2.52 -22.41
CA THR A 215 -8.77 -3.46 -23.53
C THR A 215 -7.35 -4.05 -23.63
N TYR A 216 -7.26 -5.37 -23.69
CA TYR A 216 -6.03 -6.12 -23.95
C TYR A 216 -6.07 -6.75 -25.35
N GLN A 217 -4.98 -6.60 -26.10
CA GLN A 217 -4.97 -6.91 -27.53
C GLN A 217 -4.08 -8.10 -27.86
N THR A 218 -4.62 -9.07 -28.59
CA THR A 218 -3.88 -10.22 -29.13
C THR A 218 -2.78 -9.81 -30.12
N SER A 219 -2.92 -8.65 -30.77
CA SER A 219 -1.86 -8.05 -31.60
C SER A 219 -0.59 -7.69 -30.82
N LEU A 220 -0.69 -7.58 -29.49
CA LEU A 220 0.42 -7.32 -28.57
C LEU A 220 0.87 -8.59 -27.84
N ASN A 221 0.72 -9.76 -28.47
CA ASN A 221 1.08 -11.07 -27.88
C ASN A 221 0.44 -11.25 -26.49
N LEU A 222 -0.89 -11.30 -26.45
CA LEU A 222 -1.67 -11.42 -25.22
C LEU A 222 -1.60 -12.84 -24.65
N LEU A 223 -1.15 -12.95 -23.40
CA LEU A 223 -0.87 -14.21 -22.73
C LEU A 223 -1.55 -14.25 -21.35
N ALA A 224 -1.81 -15.45 -20.85
CA ALA A 224 -2.17 -15.74 -19.47
C ALA A 224 -1.21 -16.75 -18.86
N ARG A 225 -0.79 -16.55 -17.60
CA ARG A 225 -0.01 -17.54 -16.84
C ARG A 225 -0.48 -17.64 -15.39
N MET A 226 -0.28 -18.82 -14.80
CA MET A 226 -0.48 -19.03 -13.37
C MET A 226 0.43 -18.11 -12.56
N VAL A 227 -0.11 -17.56 -11.47
CA VAL A 227 0.66 -16.98 -10.38
C VAL A 227 0.54 -17.93 -9.20
N PHE A 228 1.66 -18.31 -8.61
CA PHE A 228 1.73 -19.07 -7.37
C PHE A 228 2.13 -18.09 -6.27
N PRO A 229 1.18 -17.32 -5.72
CA PRO A 229 1.54 -16.22 -4.85
C PRO A 229 1.99 -16.73 -3.48
N ILE A 230 2.93 -16.04 -2.86
CA ILE A 230 3.07 -16.08 -1.39
C ILE A 230 1.93 -15.25 -0.77
N THR A 231 1.34 -15.72 0.32
CA THR A 231 0.10 -15.11 0.84
C THR A 231 0.09 -14.89 2.34
N ASN A 232 -0.68 -13.88 2.76
CA ASN A 232 -0.96 -13.57 4.17
C ASN A 232 0.34 -13.32 4.97
N ILE A 233 1.25 -12.51 4.40
CA ILE A 233 2.46 -12.05 5.08
C ILE A 233 2.22 -10.66 5.63
N GLY A 234 2.29 -10.52 6.95
CA GLY A 234 2.11 -9.25 7.65
C GLY A 234 3.40 -8.77 8.30
N ILE A 235 3.68 -7.47 8.24
CA ILE A 235 4.74 -6.83 9.01
C ILE A 235 4.12 -5.65 9.77
N GLU A 236 4.15 -5.69 11.09
CA GLU A 236 3.40 -4.75 11.92
C GLU A 236 4.17 -4.20 13.13
N ASN A 237 3.88 -2.94 13.46
CA ASN A 237 4.15 -2.36 14.77
C ASN A 237 5.62 -2.45 15.24
N LEU A 238 6.56 -2.21 14.33
CA LEU A 238 8.00 -2.29 14.59
C LEU A 238 8.77 -1.26 13.77
N THR A 239 10.04 -1.08 14.10
CA THR A 239 10.99 -0.31 13.29
C THR A 239 11.91 -1.25 12.53
N ILE A 240 12.09 -0.99 11.23
CA ILE A 240 13.10 -1.63 10.38
C ILE A 240 14.16 -0.59 10.06
N ARG A 241 15.42 -0.98 10.24
CA ARG A 241 16.57 -0.12 9.95
C ARG A 241 17.67 -0.92 9.27
N CYS A 242 18.23 -0.38 8.19
CA CYS A 242 19.52 -0.83 7.65
C CYS A 242 20.66 -0.05 8.34
N THR A 243 21.73 -0.75 8.74
CA THR A 243 22.94 -0.12 9.33
C THR A 243 23.87 0.50 8.29
N GLU A 244 23.60 0.26 7.00
CA GLU A 244 24.38 0.77 5.88
C GLU A 244 24.17 2.28 5.67
N TYR A 245 25.18 2.96 5.13
CA TYR A 245 25.10 4.38 4.75
C TYR A 245 25.48 4.64 3.29
N GLU A 246 25.80 3.60 2.52
CA GLU A 246 26.01 3.67 1.07
C GLU A 246 24.78 3.24 0.28
N LYS A 247 24.60 3.85 -0.90
CA LYS A 247 23.63 3.36 -1.90
C LYS A 247 23.95 1.94 -2.36
N SER A 248 22.93 1.19 -2.74
CA SER A 248 23.14 -0.12 -3.35
C SER A 248 23.82 -0.04 -4.72
N THR A 249 24.36 -1.17 -5.18
CA THR A 249 25.10 -1.25 -6.45
C THR A 249 24.16 -0.99 -7.63
N GLU A 250 24.53 -0.04 -8.50
CA GLU A 250 23.70 0.42 -9.64
C GLU A 250 23.30 -0.68 -10.61
N GLU A 251 24.21 -1.59 -10.92
CA GLU A 251 23.97 -2.68 -11.87
C GLU A 251 23.15 -3.83 -11.26
N GLN A 252 22.91 -3.80 -9.94
CA GLN A 252 22.19 -4.85 -9.22
C GLN A 252 20.75 -4.42 -8.94
N TRP A 253 19.93 -4.41 -10.00
CA TRP A 253 18.49 -4.16 -9.88
C TRP A 253 17.85 -5.13 -8.88
N GLY A 254 16.97 -4.63 -8.02
CA GLY A 254 16.32 -5.42 -6.97
C GLY A 254 17.14 -5.62 -5.69
N SER A 255 18.25 -4.90 -5.50
CA SER A 255 19.04 -4.90 -4.26
C SER A 255 18.85 -3.63 -3.42
N GLY A 256 19.19 -3.70 -2.13
CA GLY A 256 19.13 -2.55 -1.22
C GLY A 256 17.71 -2.18 -0.81
N ILE A 257 16.85 -3.18 -0.63
CA ILE A 257 15.41 -3.00 -0.40
C ILE A 257 15.07 -3.42 1.03
N SER A 258 14.31 -2.60 1.75
CA SER A 258 13.90 -2.96 3.11
C SER A 258 12.82 -4.05 3.11
N ILE A 259 11.78 -3.91 2.31
CA ILE A 259 10.73 -4.92 2.16
C ILE A 259 10.43 -5.12 0.67
N LYS A 260 10.66 -6.34 0.16
CA LYS A 260 10.32 -6.72 -1.21
C LYS A 260 9.16 -7.71 -1.21
N PHE A 261 8.10 -7.36 -1.92
CA PHE A 261 7.03 -8.27 -2.32
C PHE A 261 7.16 -8.58 -3.82
N ASP A 262 7.24 -9.86 -4.16
CA ASP A 262 7.36 -10.36 -5.53
C ASP A 262 6.40 -11.55 -5.71
N HIS A 263 5.39 -11.44 -6.57
CA HIS A 263 4.28 -12.42 -6.62
C HIS A 263 3.65 -12.67 -5.25
N ALA A 264 3.28 -11.61 -4.52
CA ALA A 264 2.60 -11.70 -3.25
C ALA A 264 1.11 -11.37 -3.39
N VAL A 265 0.26 -12.03 -2.60
CA VAL A 265 -1.17 -11.74 -2.52
C VAL A 265 -1.62 -11.60 -1.07
N ASN A 266 -2.47 -10.59 -0.80
CA ASN A 266 -3.07 -10.39 0.52
C ASN A 266 -2.02 -10.22 1.64
N CYS A 267 -1.04 -9.36 1.40
CA CYS A 267 0.08 -9.10 2.32
C CYS A 267 0.02 -7.65 2.81
N TRP A 268 0.66 -7.34 3.95
CA TRP A 268 0.61 -5.98 4.49
C TRP A 268 1.84 -5.53 5.27
N VAL A 269 1.99 -4.20 5.32
CA VAL A 269 2.92 -3.47 6.16
C VAL A 269 2.12 -2.39 6.89
N LYS A 270 1.95 -2.54 8.22
CA LYS A 270 1.07 -1.66 9.00
C LYS A 270 1.72 -1.08 10.24
N GLY A 271 1.62 0.23 10.43
CA GLY A 271 2.21 0.88 11.61
C GLY A 271 3.71 0.66 11.74
N VAL A 272 4.42 0.51 10.61
CA VAL A 272 5.86 0.25 10.58
C VAL A 272 6.61 1.56 10.40
N ARG A 273 7.71 1.71 11.12
CA ARG A 273 8.72 2.72 10.79
C ARG A 273 9.81 2.08 9.97
N SER A 274 10.02 2.52 8.73
CA SER A 274 11.13 2.09 7.89
C SER A 274 12.13 3.24 7.80
N TRP A 275 13.37 3.02 8.22
CA TRP A 275 14.39 4.06 8.31
C TRP A 275 15.65 3.67 7.55
N ASN A 276 16.12 4.57 6.69
CA ASN A 276 17.43 4.52 6.05
C ASN A 276 17.59 3.27 5.17
N THR A 277 17.11 3.37 3.93
CA THR A 277 17.22 2.29 2.93
C THR A 277 18.32 2.57 1.89
N PRO A 278 19.12 1.57 1.48
CA PRO A 278 20.11 1.75 0.41
C PRO A 278 19.51 2.08 -0.97
N ARG A 279 18.25 1.68 -1.22
CA ARG A 279 17.54 1.94 -2.49
C ARG A 279 16.06 2.27 -2.30
N HIS A 280 15.26 1.30 -1.85
CA HIS A 280 13.80 1.43 -1.69
C HIS A 280 13.35 0.95 -0.33
N HIS A 281 12.39 1.63 0.30
CA HIS A 281 11.83 1.09 1.54
C HIS A 281 10.94 -0.11 1.23
N ILE A 282 10.05 0.01 0.25
CA ILE A 282 9.12 -1.06 -0.11
C ILE A 282 9.02 -1.17 -1.63
N THR A 283 9.15 -2.39 -2.17
CA THR A 283 8.82 -2.69 -3.57
C THR A 283 7.70 -3.72 -3.64
N ILE A 284 6.79 -3.52 -4.60
CA ILE A 284 5.63 -4.37 -4.85
C ILE A 284 5.61 -4.72 -6.35
N ASP A 285 6.14 -5.90 -6.66
CA ASP A 285 6.32 -6.39 -8.02
C ASP A 285 5.43 -7.63 -8.26
N PHE A 286 4.78 -7.68 -9.43
CA PHE A 286 3.91 -8.80 -9.82
C PHE A 286 2.91 -9.24 -8.73
N SER A 287 2.45 -8.33 -7.89
CA SER A 287 1.71 -8.63 -6.67
C SER A 287 0.29 -8.07 -6.72
N SER A 288 -0.62 -8.62 -5.90
CA SER A 288 -1.98 -8.12 -5.81
C SER A 288 -2.47 -8.03 -4.37
N HIS A 289 -3.38 -7.10 -4.05
CA HIS A 289 -3.93 -6.97 -2.69
C HIS A 289 -2.86 -6.79 -1.60
N VAL A 290 -1.81 -6.01 -1.87
CA VAL A 290 -0.82 -5.60 -0.86
C VAL A 290 -1.26 -4.27 -0.25
N GLU A 291 -1.27 -4.18 1.09
CA GLU A 291 -1.61 -2.96 1.82
C GLU A 291 -0.41 -2.40 2.59
N VAL A 292 -0.03 -1.15 2.33
CA VAL A 292 0.91 -0.40 3.17
C VAL A 292 0.15 0.72 3.83
N SER A 293 -0.05 0.65 5.15
CA SER A 293 -0.86 1.66 5.84
C SER A 293 -0.34 2.11 7.19
N GLY A 294 -0.64 3.37 7.53
CA GLY A 294 -0.29 3.95 8.83
C GLY A 294 1.21 3.94 9.14
N SER A 295 2.07 3.83 8.13
CA SER A 295 3.51 3.65 8.28
C SER A 295 4.26 4.97 8.11
N TYR A 296 5.50 5.01 8.62
CA TYR A 296 6.40 6.15 8.50
C TYR A 296 7.68 5.70 7.78
N LEU A 297 7.88 6.20 6.57
CA LEU A 297 8.98 5.85 5.69
C LEU A 297 9.91 7.07 5.60
N TYR A 298 11.08 6.94 6.21
CA TYR A 298 11.96 8.07 6.46
C TYR A 298 13.38 7.80 5.99
N ASP A 299 13.86 8.70 5.15
CA ASP A 299 15.26 8.82 4.73
C ASP A 299 15.84 7.61 3.98
N ALA A 300 16.82 7.88 3.12
CA ALA A 300 17.53 6.90 2.33
C ALA A 300 19.02 7.19 2.30
N CYS A 301 19.83 6.17 2.01
CA CYS A 301 21.29 6.35 1.93
C CYS A 301 21.71 7.24 0.75
N TYR A 302 20.83 7.42 -0.24
CA TYR A 302 21.09 8.23 -1.43
C TYR A 302 19.81 8.67 -2.13
N HIS A 303 19.85 9.90 -2.63
CA HIS A 303 18.69 10.61 -3.18
C HIS A 303 18.89 11.01 -4.64
N GLY A 304 19.79 10.34 -5.36
CA GLY A 304 20.02 10.64 -6.78
C GLY A 304 19.22 9.79 -7.75
N GLY A 305 19.44 10.05 -9.04
CA GLY A 305 18.83 9.28 -10.14
C GLY A 305 19.17 7.78 -10.13
N GLN A 306 18.55 7.00 -11.02
CA GLN A 306 18.63 5.53 -11.10
C GLN A 306 17.88 4.79 -9.98
N SER A 307 16.69 5.29 -9.61
CA SER A 307 15.80 4.58 -8.69
C SER A 307 16.35 4.41 -7.28
N TYR A 308 16.94 5.46 -6.69
CA TYR A 308 17.26 5.50 -5.26
C TYR A 308 16.40 6.53 -4.52
N GLY A 309 16.26 6.32 -3.22
CA GLY A 309 15.56 7.23 -2.33
C GLY A 309 14.05 7.14 -2.44
N TYR A 310 13.51 5.94 -2.72
CA TYR A 310 12.07 5.76 -2.91
C TYR A 310 11.40 5.15 -1.69
N GLY A 311 10.19 5.65 -1.38
CA GLY A 311 9.33 5.14 -0.32
C GLY A 311 8.70 3.82 -0.73
N VAL A 312 7.56 3.89 -1.42
CA VAL A 312 6.89 2.72 -2.00
C VAL A 312 7.03 2.76 -3.53
N VAL A 313 7.43 1.63 -4.11
CA VAL A 313 7.53 1.44 -5.56
C VAL A 313 6.62 0.31 -5.99
N MET A 314 5.76 0.57 -6.98
CA MET A 314 4.91 -0.47 -7.59
C MET A 314 5.22 -0.63 -9.07
N SER A 315 5.46 -1.88 -9.48
CA SER A 315 5.90 -2.21 -10.83
C SER A 315 5.32 -3.53 -11.33
N TYR A 316 5.64 -3.85 -12.58
CA TYR A 316 5.41 -5.15 -13.23
C TYR A 316 3.97 -5.65 -13.23
N GLY A 317 3.01 -4.75 -13.39
CA GLY A 317 1.59 -5.10 -13.42
C GLY A 317 1.04 -5.51 -12.06
N SER A 318 1.62 -5.01 -10.95
CA SER A 318 1.00 -5.11 -9.64
C SER A 318 -0.37 -4.44 -9.66
N THR A 319 -1.36 -5.14 -9.10
CA THR A 319 -2.80 -4.83 -9.25
C THR A 319 -3.49 -4.71 -7.89
N ASN A 320 -4.52 -3.87 -7.75
CA ASN A 320 -5.37 -3.83 -6.54
C ASN A 320 -4.61 -3.67 -5.21
N CYS A 321 -3.48 -2.95 -5.19
CA CYS A 321 -2.75 -2.63 -3.96
C CYS A 321 -3.24 -1.30 -3.35
N LEU A 322 -3.13 -1.16 -2.02
CA LEU A 322 -3.53 0.03 -1.27
C LEU A 322 -2.34 0.61 -0.52
N ILE A 323 -2.00 1.87 -0.79
CA ILE A 323 -1.00 2.64 -0.06
C ILE A 323 -1.73 3.78 0.64
N GLU A 324 -1.85 3.71 1.96
CA GLU A 324 -2.80 4.55 2.67
C GLU A 324 -2.30 5.16 3.97
N ASN A 325 -2.60 6.44 4.17
CA ASN A 325 -2.43 7.11 5.46
C ASN A 325 -0.99 6.94 5.97
N ASN A 326 -0.01 6.98 5.07
CA ASN A 326 1.41 6.90 5.40
C ASN A 326 2.03 8.30 5.48
N ILE A 327 3.14 8.40 6.20
CA ILE A 327 4.01 9.58 6.22
C ILE A 327 5.30 9.21 5.49
N PHE A 328 5.66 10.02 4.52
CA PHE A 328 6.92 9.97 3.78
C PHE A 328 7.72 11.24 4.06
N GLU A 329 8.99 11.10 4.41
CA GLU A 329 9.85 12.25 4.73
C GLU A 329 11.29 12.03 4.26
N HIS A 330 11.88 13.06 3.67
CA HIS A 330 13.27 13.06 3.19
C HIS A 330 13.56 12.00 2.13
N LEU A 331 12.69 11.92 1.11
CA LEU A 331 12.77 10.96 0.02
C LEU A 331 12.84 11.67 -1.34
N ARG A 332 13.42 10.99 -2.34
CA ARG A 332 13.43 11.48 -3.72
C ARG A 332 12.06 11.33 -4.37
N HIS A 333 11.48 10.13 -4.32
CA HIS A 333 10.10 9.86 -4.73
C HIS A 333 9.42 9.03 -3.64
N SER A 334 8.49 9.64 -2.91
CA SER A 334 7.74 8.98 -1.84
C SER A 334 6.88 7.82 -2.38
N MET A 335 6.25 8.04 -3.53
CA MET A 335 5.38 7.07 -4.20
C MET A 335 5.76 6.99 -5.68
N GLY A 336 6.41 5.90 -6.07
CA GLY A 336 6.80 5.61 -7.45
C GLY A 336 5.93 4.53 -8.08
N ILE A 337 5.34 4.83 -9.24
CA ILE A 337 4.46 3.90 -9.96
C ILE A 337 4.92 3.80 -11.41
N GLY A 338 5.08 2.58 -11.93
CA GLY A 338 5.43 2.40 -13.33
C GLY A 338 5.23 0.97 -13.79
N ILE A 339 5.81 0.66 -14.95
CA ILE A 339 6.00 -0.72 -15.42
C ILE A 339 4.68 -1.51 -15.41
N GLY A 340 3.61 -0.92 -15.95
CA GLY A 340 2.30 -1.56 -16.06
C GLY A 340 1.49 -1.68 -14.78
N ALA A 341 1.93 -1.16 -13.62
CA ALA A 341 1.13 -1.19 -12.38
C ALA A 341 -0.25 -0.52 -12.57
N ASN A 342 -1.32 -1.14 -12.05
CA ASN A 342 -2.70 -0.76 -12.33
C ASN A 342 -3.73 -1.05 -11.23
N CYS A 343 -4.88 -0.39 -11.27
CA CYS A 343 -5.97 -0.58 -10.29
C CYS A 343 -5.56 -0.38 -8.82
N ASN A 344 -4.44 0.28 -8.57
CA ASN A 344 -3.94 0.53 -7.23
C ASN A 344 -4.51 1.85 -6.70
N VAL A 345 -4.56 1.97 -5.38
CA VAL A 345 -5.09 3.13 -4.68
C VAL A 345 -4.03 3.73 -3.78
N PHE A 346 -3.80 5.04 -3.90
CA PHE A 346 -3.02 5.84 -2.98
C PHE A 346 -3.95 6.84 -2.31
N ALA A 347 -4.21 6.65 -1.02
CA ALA A 347 -5.19 7.45 -0.28
C ALA A 347 -4.60 8.07 0.99
N PHE A 348 -4.87 9.35 1.25
CA PHE A 348 -4.49 9.99 2.53
C PHE A 348 -3.00 9.97 2.88
N ASN A 349 -2.11 9.83 1.90
CA ASN A 349 -0.67 9.86 2.16
C ASN A 349 -0.17 11.29 2.28
N PHE A 350 0.78 11.48 3.21
CA PHE A 350 1.48 12.73 3.44
C PHE A 350 2.94 12.59 3.02
N SER A 351 3.45 13.51 2.21
CA SER A 351 4.86 13.60 1.85
C SER A 351 5.40 14.99 2.14
N THR A 352 6.61 15.08 2.69
CA THR A 352 7.29 16.34 2.99
C THR A 352 8.80 16.21 2.92
N ASP A 353 9.50 17.34 2.79
CA ASP A 353 10.96 17.39 2.71
C ASP A 353 11.47 16.55 1.54
N GLN A 354 10.86 16.73 0.36
CA GLN A 354 11.31 16.10 -0.86
C GLN A 354 12.77 16.49 -1.10
N TYR A 355 13.61 15.47 -1.28
CA TYR A 355 15.04 15.68 -1.45
C TYR A 355 15.56 14.81 -2.59
N ALA A 356 16.06 15.45 -3.65
CA ALA A 356 16.75 14.78 -4.74
C ALA A 356 18.09 15.44 -5.07
N THR A 357 19.05 14.67 -5.60
CA THR A 357 20.38 15.16 -5.95
C THR A 357 20.84 14.69 -7.33
N SER A 358 21.52 15.56 -8.09
CA SER A 358 22.17 15.23 -9.35
C SER A 358 23.60 15.74 -9.33
N GLY A 359 24.57 14.84 -9.43
CA GLY A 359 26.00 15.20 -9.28
C GLY A 359 26.33 15.84 -7.93
N GLY A 360 25.57 15.55 -6.87
CA GLY A 360 25.70 16.16 -5.55
C GLY A 360 25.07 17.54 -5.39
N ILE A 361 24.33 18.02 -6.41
CA ILE A 361 23.58 19.28 -6.38
C ILE A 361 22.11 18.93 -6.13
N GLY A 362 21.51 19.58 -5.14
CA GLY A 362 20.07 19.43 -4.85
C GLY A 362 19.21 19.89 -6.02
N TYR A 363 18.13 19.16 -6.29
CA TYR A 363 17.08 19.55 -7.21
C TYR A 363 15.74 18.97 -6.74
N GLN A 364 14.63 19.53 -7.19
CA GLN A 364 13.31 19.01 -6.90
C GLN A 364 12.91 17.88 -7.84
N ALA A 365 12.33 16.82 -7.28
CA ALA A 365 11.71 15.73 -8.02
C ALA A 365 10.28 15.50 -7.49
N ALA A 366 9.38 14.86 -8.24
CA ALA A 366 8.01 14.66 -7.77
C ALA A 366 7.94 13.65 -6.60
N ASP A 367 7.14 13.91 -5.58
CA ASP A 367 6.88 12.93 -4.51
C ASP A 367 6.10 11.74 -5.05
N LEU A 368 5.04 12.05 -5.80
CA LEU A 368 4.18 11.09 -6.47
C LEU A 368 4.54 11.12 -7.95
N CYS A 369 5.31 10.12 -8.35
CA CYS A 369 5.86 10.01 -9.69
C CYS A 369 5.27 8.79 -10.40
N LEU A 370 4.50 9.04 -11.46
CA LEU A 370 4.20 8.02 -12.46
C LEU A 370 5.39 8.05 -13.43
N HIS A 371 6.12 6.94 -13.52
CA HIS A 371 7.43 6.85 -14.15
C HIS A 371 7.38 6.05 -15.46
N GLY A 372 6.50 6.47 -16.37
CA GLY A 372 6.25 5.86 -17.67
C GLY A 372 5.94 4.35 -17.67
N ARG A 373 6.33 3.68 -18.74
CA ARG A 373 6.16 2.22 -18.97
C ARG A 373 4.72 1.76 -18.73
N TYR A 374 3.78 2.54 -19.21
CA TYR A 374 2.37 2.17 -19.35
C TYR A 374 1.65 1.84 -18.04
N SER A 375 1.89 2.56 -16.93
CA SER A 375 1.03 2.49 -15.74
C SER A 375 -0.38 3.02 -16.04
N TYR A 376 -1.45 2.38 -15.58
CA TYR A 376 -2.83 2.68 -16.00
C TYR A 376 -3.85 2.40 -14.91
N ALA A 377 -5.03 3.01 -14.98
CA ALA A 377 -6.14 2.70 -14.08
C ALA A 377 -5.82 2.84 -12.57
N ASN A 378 -4.84 3.65 -12.17
CA ASN A 378 -4.53 3.90 -10.76
C ASN A 378 -5.32 5.10 -10.22
N LEU A 379 -5.70 5.04 -8.95
CA LEU A 379 -6.39 6.11 -8.24
C LEU A 379 -5.47 6.73 -7.19
N TYR A 380 -5.35 8.05 -7.24
CA TYR A 380 -4.65 8.85 -6.25
C TYR A 380 -5.66 9.82 -5.66
N GLU A 381 -6.03 9.63 -4.40
CA GLU A 381 -7.02 10.49 -3.76
C GLU A 381 -6.68 10.98 -2.36
N GLU A 382 -7.13 12.19 -2.02
CA GLU A 382 -6.98 12.75 -0.67
C GLU A 382 -5.52 12.76 -0.17
N ASN A 383 -4.51 12.80 -1.06
CA ASN A 383 -3.10 12.90 -0.65
C ASN A 383 -2.71 14.36 -0.45
N LEU A 384 -1.80 14.62 0.48
CA LEU A 384 -1.21 15.94 0.74
C LEU A 384 0.30 15.84 0.52
N ILE A 385 0.77 16.37 -0.61
CA ILE A 385 2.11 16.09 -1.16
C ILE A 385 2.72 17.33 -1.81
N GLU A 386 4.03 17.39 -1.94
CA GLU A 386 4.72 18.58 -2.45
C GLU A 386 4.51 18.71 -3.98
N TRP A 387 4.74 17.64 -4.75
CA TRP A 387 4.58 17.64 -6.21
C TRP A 387 4.09 16.31 -6.82
N ILE A 388 3.23 16.39 -7.85
CA ILE A 388 2.75 15.27 -8.67
C ILE A 388 3.26 15.39 -10.10
N GLU A 389 3.91 14.35 -10.60
CA GLU A 389 4.33 14.26 -12.00
C GLU A 389 4.00 12.89 -12.60
N ALA A 390 3.39 12.90 -13.78
CA ALA A 390 3.46 11.80 -14.72
C ALA A 390 4.54 12.13 -15.74
N ASP A 391 5.71 11.50 -15.61
CA ASP A 391 6.87 11.81 -16.44
C ASP A 391 6.98 10.90 -17.67
N GLY A 392 7.51 11.47 -18.75
CA GLY A 392 7.77 10.75 -19.99
C GLY A 392 9.16 10.09 -20.06
N THR A 393 9.87 9.93 -18.94
CA THR A 393 11.28 9.46 -18.92
C THR A 393 11.41 8.08 -19.57
N HIS A 394 10.42 7.23 -19.32
CA HIS A 394 10.40 5.84 -19.76
C HIS A 394 9.19 5.56 -20.67
N GLY A 395 8.86 6.52 -21.53
CA GLY A 395 7.75 6.43 -22.48
C GLY A 395 6.37 6.67 -21.87
N GLU A 396 5.33 6.38 -22.66
CA GLU A 396 3.95 6.75 -22.34
C GLU A 396 3.37 6.07 -21.09
N HIS A 397 2.42 6.74 -20.46
CA HIS A 397 1.52 6.13 -19.48
C HIS A 397 0.32 5.49 -20.17
N GLY A 398 -0.29 4.51 -19.51
CA GLY A 398 -1.56 3.95 -19.98
C GLY A 398 -2.76 4.77 -19.49
N PRO A 399 -3.98 4.41 -19.95
CA PRO A 399 -5.18 5.21 -19.73
C PRO A 399 -5.71 5.13 -18.29
N PHE A 400 -6.66 6.01 -17.95
CA PHE A 400 -7.51 5.92 -16.75
C PHE A 400 -6.78 6.09 -15.41
N ASN A 401 -5.59 6.71 -15.38
CA ASN A 401 -5.05 7.22 -14.13
C ASN A 401 -5.92 8.40 -13.65
N VAL A 402 -6.22 8.45 -12.36
CA VAL A 402 -7.19 9.39 -11.79
C VAL A 402 -6.62 10.06 -10.54
N PHE A 403 -6.64 11.40 -10.54
CA PHE A 403 -6.28 12.23 -9.39
C PHE A 403 -7.54 12.91 -8.84
N VAL A 404 -7.94 12.57 -7.61
CA VAL A 404 -9.17 13.09 -6.98
C VAL A 404 -8.83 13.75 -5.65
N ARG A 405 -9.15 15.03 -5.46
CA ARG A 405 -8.99 15.70 -4.15
C ARG A 405 -7.59 15.55 -3.55
N ASN A 406 -6.54 15.56 -4.37
CA ASN A 406 -5.18 15.71 -3.84
C ASN A 406 -4.89 17.18 -3.58
N LYS A 407 -4.06 17.48 -2.59
CA LYS A 407 -3.56 18.82 -2.32
C LYS A 407 -2.06 18.84 -2.58
N THR A 408 -1.65 19.67 -3.53
CA THR A 408 -0.22 19.97 -3.72
C THR A 408 0.16 21.17 -2.89
N TYR A 409 1.31 21.12 -2.22
CA TYR A 409 1.80 22.21 -1.39
C TYR A 409 3.32 22.25 -1.42
N ASP A 410 3.95 23.06 -2.27
CA ASP A 410 5.35 23.44 -2.02
C ASP A 410 5.77 24.72 -2.73
N TYR A 411 6.74 25.37 -2.08
CA TYR A 411 7.52 26.54 -2.47
C TYR A 411 9.00 26.26 -2.14
N THR A 412 9.58 25.14 -2.58
CA THR A 412 11.04 25.08 -2.69
C THR A 412 11.49 25.70 -4.03
N ASP A 413 12.64 26.37 -4.05
CA ASP A 413 13.28 26.99 -5.23
C ASP A 413 12.55 28.09 -6.05
N GLY A 414 11.34 28.49 -5.64
CA GLY A 414 10.62 29.61 -6.28
C GLY A 414 9.95 29.25 -7.62
N GLU A 415 9.87 27.96 -7.95
CA GLU A 415 9.07 27.42 -9.04
C GLU A 415 7.80 26.76 -8.49
N TRP A 416 6.65 27.15 -9.03
CA TRP A 416 5.35 26.62 -8.62
C TRP A 416 5.07 25.34 -9.38
N ARG A 417 4.78 24.24 -8.69
CA ARG A 417 4.51 22.96 -9.34
C ARG A 417 3.26 22.32 -8.78
N ASN A 418 2.29 22.11 -9.67
CA ASN A 418 1.00 21.51 -9.36
C ASN A 418 1.00 20.06 -9.84
N ILE A 419 0.08 19.70 -10.73
CA ILE A 419 0.09 18.41 -11.42
C ILE A 419 0.75 18.62 -12.77
N LYS A 420 1.78 17.83 -13.08
CA LYS A 420 2.38 17.79 -14.41
C LYS A 420 2.06 16.47 -15.10
N LEU A 421 1.57 16.54 -16.33
CA LEU A 421 1.17 15.40 -17.15
C LEU A 421 1.98 15.39 -18.44
N LYS A 422 2.94 14.47 -18.54
CA LYS A 422 3.70 14.22 -19.76
C LYS A 422 3.35 12.87 -20.35
N ASP A 423 2.99 12.82 -21.64
CA ASP A 423 2.60 11.56 -22.32
C ASP A 423 1.60 10.69 -21.50
N ALA A 424 0.66 11.35 -20.80
CA ALA A 424 -0.27 10.72 -19.84
C ALA A 424 -1.73 10.71 -20.36
N PRO A 425 -2.02 9.99 -21.46
CA PRO A 425 -3.31 10.07 -22.12
C PRO A 425 -4.43 9.51 -21.25
N PHE A 426 -5.64 10.03 -21.45
CA PHE A 426 -6.85 9.55 -20.77
C PHE A 426 -6.79 9.63 -19.23
N THR A 427 -5.97 10.53 -18.70
CA THR A 427 -5.92 10.87 -17.27
C THR A 427 -7.10 11.77 -16.90
N SER A 428 -7.64 11.61 -15.68
CA SER A 428 -8.69 12.49 -15.14
C SER A 428 -8.23 13.18 -13.86
N VAL A 429 -8.57 14.46 -13.70
CA VAL A 429 -8.30 15.25 -12.49
C VAL A 429 -9.60 15.85 -11.97
N LEU A 430 -9.93 15.57 -10.71
CA LEU A 430 -11.17 16.02 -10.08
C LEU A 430 -10.93 16.65 -8.69
N GLY A 431 -11.31 17.91 -8.51
CA GLY A 431 -11.37 18.58 -7.21
C GLY A 431 -10.05 18.64 -6.44
N CYS A 432 -8.91 18.59 -7.13
CA CYS A 432 -7.61 18.71 -6.49
C CYS A 432 -7.38 20.17 -6.05
N GLU A 433 -6.86 20.35 -4.84
CA GLU A 433 -6.47 21.66 -4.35
C GLU A 433 -5.05 21.97 -4.80
N LEU A 434 -4.97 22.72 -5.90
CA LEU A 434 -3.72 23.13 -6.51
C LEU A 434 -3.38 24.56 -6.08
N TRP A 435 -2.11 24.93 -6.12
CA TRP A 435 -1.64 26.21 -5.62
C TRP A 435 -2.11 27.40 -6.48
N ASP A 436 -2.54 28.47 -5.82
CA ASP A 436 -2.94 29.74 -6.43
C ASP A 436 -1.70 30.61 -6.73
N GLY A 437 -0.97 30.29 -7.81
CA GLY A 437 0.20 31.11 -8.17
C GLY A 437 1.01 30.69 -9.39
N ASN A 438 0.73 29.51 -9.96
CA ASN A 438 1.33 29.12 -11.24
C ASN A 438 0.64 29.82 -12.43
N ASP A 439 1.23 29.77 -13.62
CA ASP A 439 0.53 30.15 -14.86
C ASP A 439 -0.52 29.09 -15.26
N ASP A 440 -0.27 27.80 -14.95
CA ASP A 440 -1.18 26.68 -15.24
C ASP A 440 -1.48 25.81 -14.00
N ALA A 441 -2.76 25.51 -13.75
CA ALA A 441 -3.17 24.61 -12.67
C ALA A 441 -2.67 23.17 -12.93
N ILE A 442 -2.74 22.74 -14.19
CA ILE A 442 -2.29 21.43 -14.64
C ILE A 442 -1.37 21.67 -15.83
N GLU A 443 -0.09 21.34 -15.68
CA GLU A 443 0.91 21.45 -16.74
C GLU A 443 0.83 20.23 -17.65
N ILE A 444 0.78 20.47 -18.96
CA ILE A 444 0.73 19.39 -19.97
C ILE A 444 1.94 19.53 -20.88
N GLU A 445 2.78 18.51 -20.89
CA GLU A 445 3.96 18.43 -21.75
C GLU A 445 3.78 17.26 -22.71
N ASP A 446 4.05 17.43 -24.01
CA ASP A 446 4.07 16.34 -25.00
C ASP A 446 2.94 15.30 -24.82
N GLY A 447 1.68 15.70 -25.01
CA GLY A 447 0.56 14.78 -24.78
C GLY A 447 -0.81 15.39 -24.99
N PRO A 448 -1.89 14.57 -25.04
CA PRO A 448 -3.24 15.10 -25.05
C PRO A 448 -3.58 15.71 -23.69
N TYR A 449 -4.48 16.69 -23.69
CA TYR A 449 -5.12 17.18 -22.47
C TYR A 449 -5.74 16.02 -21.67
N PRO A 450 -5.83 16.13 -20.34
CA PRO A 450 -6.57 15.16 -19.53
C PRO A 450 -7.98 15.00 -20.10
N ILE A 451 -8.47 13.76 -20.12
CA ILE A 451 -9.79 13.50 -20.70
C ILE A 451 -10.92 14.11 -19.87
N PHE A 452 -10.64 14.39 -18.60
CA PHE A 452 -11.51 15.12 -17.72
C PHE A 452 -10.67 16.00 -16.78
N ASP A 453 -11.00 17.28 -16.76
CA ASP A 453 -10.50 18.26 -15.79
C ASP A 453 -11.71 18.99 -15.19
N GLY A 454 -11.92 18.84 -13.89
CA GLY A 454 -12.94 19.59 -13.15
C GLY A 454 -12.53 19.81 -11.71
N TYR A 455 -12.54 21.05 -11.23
CA TYR A 455 -12.36 21.31 -9.80
C TYR A 455 -13.70 21.18 -9.06
N GLY A 456 -14.71 21.95 -9.49
CA GLY A 456 -16.00 22.00 -8.81
C GLY A 456 -17.07 22.79 -9.57
N ILE A 457 -18.29 22.74 -9.05
CA ILE A 457 -19.47 23.40 -9.57
C ILE A 457 -19.56 24.81 -9.00
N HIS A 458 -19.61 25.80 -9.89
CA HIS A 458 -19.90 27.20 -9.57
C HIS A 458 -20.93 27.74 -10.56
N ASN A 459 -21.97 28.41 -10.04
CA ASN A 459 -23.14 28.85 -10.82
C ASN A 459 -23.78 27.74 -11.67
N SER A 460 -23.95 26.56 -11.06
CA SER A 460 -24.55 25.36 -11.68
C SER A 460 -23.78 24.77 -12.88
N VAL A 461 -22.50 25.13 -13.04
CA VAL A 461 -21.63 24.64 -14.12
C VAL A 461 -20.37 24.05 -13.50
N MET A 462 -19.97 22.85 -13.95
CA MET A 462 -18.66 22.30 -13.61
C MET A 462 -17.58 23.16 -14.27
N ARG A 463 -16.60 23.59 -13.48
CA ARG A 463 -15.48 24.40 -13.92
C ARG A 463 -14.18 23.65 -13.67
N ASP A 464 -13.25 23.78 -14.59
CA ASP A 464 -11.88 23.26 -14.52
C ASP A 464 -11.07 23.97 -13.42
N HIS A 465 -9.85 23.47 -13.18
CA HIS A 465 -8.95 24.08 -12.19
C HIS A 465 -8.46 25.47 -12.64
N GLU A 466 -8.25 25.69 -13.95
CA GLU A 466 -7.82 26.97 -14.51
C GLU A 466 -8.82 28.11 -14.21
N TYR A 467 -10.13 27.86 -14.34
CA TYR A 467 -11.17 28.82 -14.02
C TYR A 467 -11.09 29.31 -12.56
N PHE A 468 -10.85 28.39 -11.61
CA PHE A 468 -10.83 28.75 -10.19
C PHE A 468 -9.51 29.36 -9.74
N GLN A 469 -8.40 29.02 -10.38
CA GLN A 469 -7.13 29.73 -10.21
C GLN A 469 -7.27 31.21 -10.62
N GLY A 470 -7.97 31.49 -11.72
CA GLY A 470 -8.30 32.86 -12.14
C GLY A 470 -9.40 33.54 -11.31
N ASN A 471 -10.13 32.79 -10.48
CA ASN A 471 -11.28 33.29 -9.70
C ASN A 471 -11.29 32.71 -8.26
N PRO A 472 -10.34 33.09 -7.39
CA PRO A 472 -10.22 32.51 -6.05
C PRO A 472 -11.45 32.76 -5.16
N GLY A 473 -12.19 33.85 -5.39
CA GLY A 473 -13.48 34.08 -4.72
C GLY A 473 -14.54 33.04 -5.08
N ALA A 474 -14.59 32.62 -6.35
CA ALA A 474 -15.49 31.56 -6.81
C ALA A 474 -15.06 30.18 -6.28
N ARG A 475 -13.74 29.97 -6.09
CA ARG A 475 -13.16 28.72 -5.56
C ARG A 475 -13.72 28.40 -4.17
N ALA A 476 -13.80 29.41 -3.30
CA ALA A 476 -14.37 29.28 -1.97
C ALA A 476 -15.88 28.93 -1.95
N GLU A 477 -16.59 29.23 -3.05
CA GLU A 477 -18.02 28.90 -3.23
C GLU A 477 -18.25 27.60 -3.99
N ALA A 478 -17.18 26.99 -4.52
CA ALA A 478 -17.27 25.79 -5.33
C ALA A 478 -17.78 24.60 -4.50
N THR A 479 -18.57 23.76 -5.15
CA THR A 479 -19.02 22.48 -4.56
C THR A 479 -18.71 21.33 -5.49
N ASN A 480 -18.39 20.16 -4.95
CA ASN A 480 -18.21 18.96 -5.75
C ASN A 480 -18.92 17.80 -5.06
N GLY A 481 -19.86 17.18 -5.77
CA GLY A 481 -20.63 16.07 -5.24
C GLY A 481 -19.75 14.87 -4.88
N ASP A 482 -18.83 14.48 -5.75
CA ASP A 482 -18.09 13.24 -5.56
C ASP A 482 -17.13 13.33 -4.38
N VAL A 483 -17.23 12.34 -3.49
CA VAL A 483 -16.53 12.32 -2.21
C VAL A 483 -15.28 11.46 -2.31
N SER A 484 -15.43 10.21 -2.76
CA SER A 484 -14.33 9.27 -2.88
C SER A 484 -14.63 8.20 -3.93
N TYR A 485 -13.59 7.81 -4.66
CA TYR A 485 -13.66 6.72 -5.63
C TYR A 485 -13.19 5.39 -5.06
N TYR A 486 -12.71 5.36 -3.82
CA TYR A 486 -12.38 4.16 -3.06
C TYR A 486 -13.35 3.90 -1.90
N TYR A 487 -13.70 4.91 -1.12
CA TYR A 487 -14.40 4.75 0.15
C TYR A 487 -15.92 4.83 0.06
N SER A 488 -16.62 3.95 0.80
CA SER A 488 -18.11 3.92 0.86
C SER A 488 -18.68 4.71 2.03
N SER A 489 -17.81 5.04 2.97
CA SER A 489 -18.06 5.78 4.19
C SER A 489 -16.79 6.49 4.62
N THR A 490 -16.90 7.42 5.56
CA THR A 490 -15.73 8.01 6.23
C THR A 490 -14.81 6.90 6.78
N PRO A 491 -13.51 6.91 6.44
CA PRO A 491 -12.55 5.96 7.01
C PRO A 491 -12.39 6.15 8.53
N ASP A 492 -12.18 5.07 9.28
CA ASP A 492 -12.09 5.14 10.75
C ASP A 492 -10.89 5.96 11.24
N PHE A 493 -9.79 5.99 10.46
CA PHE A 493 -8.60 6.78 10.79
C PHE A 493 -8.77 8.30 10.63
N MET A 494 -9.93 8.75 10.14
CA MET A 494 -10.24 10.18 10.05
C MET A 494 -10.41 10.84 11.42
N GLN A 495 -10.74 10.08 12.46
CA GLN A 495 -10.80 10.55 13.85
C GLN A 495 -11.56 11.89 14.04
N GLY A 496 -12.68 12.05 13.33
CA GLY A 496 -13.52 13.25 13.40
C GLY A 496 -13.11 14.41 12.48
N MET A 497 -12.05 14.26 11.69
CA MET A 497 -11.76 15.18 10.58
C MET A 497 -12.90 15.15 9.53
N PRO A 498 -13.18 16.28 8.86
CA PRO A 498 -14.11 16.31 7.73
C PRO A 498 -13.75 15.29 6.66
N PHE A 499 -14.75 14.59 6.13
CA PHE A 499 -14.63 13.74 4.95
C PHE A 499 -15.66 14.22 3.92
N PRO A 500 -15.30 14.51 2.66
CA PRO A 500 -13.93 14.54 2.14
C PRO A 500 -13.08 15.62 2.84
N SER A 501 -11.75 15.44 2.86
CA SER A 501 -10.81 16.25 3.65
C SER A 501 -10.18 17.36 2.84
N ILE A 502 -9.99 17.11 1.55
CA ILE A 502 -9.43 18.01 0.57
C ILE A 502 -10.46 18.32 -0.53
N GLY A 503 -10.34 19.48 -1.16
CA GLY A 503 -11.12 19.85 -2.34
C GLY A 503 -12.30 20.76 -2.01
N PRO A 504 -13.15 21.05 -3.01
CA PRO A 504 -14.39 21.78 -2.81
C PRO A 504 -15.33 21.02 -1.87
N ARG A 505 -16.18 21.77 -1.17
CA ARG A 505 -17.17 21.20 -0.26
C ARG A 505 -18.12 20.24 -0.99
N ALA A 506 -18.35 19.06 -0.43
CA ALA A 506 -19.40 18.17 -0.90
C ALA A 506 -20.76 18.51 -0.25
N PRO A 507 -21.85 18.67 -1.03
CA PRO A 507 -23.19 18.89 -0.47
C PRO A 507 -23.59 17.79 0.52
N GLY A 508 -24.03 18.19 1.71
CA GLY A 508 -24.37 17.26 2.79
C GLY A 508 -23.18 16.86 3.68
N TYR A 509 -21.96 17.24 3.35
CA TYR A 509 -20.77 16.99 4.16
C TYR A 509 -20.26 18.28 4.86
N PRO A 510 -19.46 18.14 5.93
CA PRO A 510 -18.74 19.26 6.54
C PRO A 510 -17.80 19.94 5.52
N THR A 511 -17.36 21.15 5.85
CA THR A 511 -16.38 21.83 4.99
C THR A 511 -15.03 21.11 5.11
N PRO A 512 -14.39 20.73 4.00
CA PRO A 512 -13.08 20.08 4.01
C PRO A 512 -12.05 20.93 4.76
N SER A 513 -11.21 20.28 5.56
CA SER A 513 -10.18 20.97 6.36
C SER A 513 -8.96 21.39 5.54
N GLN A 514 -8.84 20.87 4.31
CA GLN A 514 -7.65 20.96 3.46
C GLN A 514 -6.40 20.39 4.12
N ASP A 515 -6.61 19.40 4.98
CA ASP A 515 -5.62 18.70 5.76
C ASP A 515 -6.05 17.23 5.92
N ILE A 516 -5.13 16.34 6.27
CA ILE A 516 -5.34 14.90 6.33
C ILE A 516 -4.74 14.29 7.61
N PRO A 517 -5.25 13.12 8.07
CA PRO A 517 -4.78 12.50 9.31
C PRO A 517 -3.27 12.25 9.35
N ALA A 518 -2.63 11.94 8.21
CA ALA A 518 -1.19 11.71 8.15
C ALA A 518 -0.35 12.98 8.44
N HIS A 519 -0.75 14.13 7.91
CA HIS A 519 -0.08 15.40 8.20
C HIS A 519 -0.31 15.85 9.66
N VAL A 520 -1.51 15.66 10.19
CA VAL A 520 -1.80 15.91 11.61
C VAL A 520 -0.88 15.06 12.50
N ARG A 521 -0.76 13.75 12.21
CA ARG A 521 0.16 12.85 12.92
C ARG A 521 1.62 13.26 12.81
N PHE A 522 2.05 13.76 11.66
CA PHE A 522 3.40 14.29 11.50
C PHE A 522 3.67 15.45 12.47
N SER A 523 2.71 16.37 12.58
CA SER A 523 2.82 17.56 13.42
C SER A 523 2.68 17.30 14.92
N SER A 524 1.88 16.31 15.32
CA SER A 524 1.56 16.07 16.74
C SER A 524 2.18 14.79 17.33
N GLY A 525 2.64 13.87 16.49
CA GLY A 525 2.88 12.47 16.85
C GLY A 525 1.59 11.72 17.23
N PRO A 526 1.62 10.37 17.32
CA PRO A 526 2.69 9.46 16.92
C PRO A 526 2.81 9.35 15.38
N LEU A 527 4.03 9.08 14.88
CA LEU A 527 4.34 9.04 13.43
C LEU A 527 3.80 7.78 12.72
N THR A 528 3.40 6.75 13.46
CA THR A 528 2.77 5.54 12.92
C THR A 528 1.35 5.39 13.49
N TYR A 529 0.48 4.74 12.73
CA TYR A 529 -0.92 4.49 13.08
C TYR A 529 -1.28 3.01 12.92
N LEU A 530 -1.65 2.37 14.03
CA LEU A 530 -2.16 1.00 14.05
C LEU A 530 -3.01 0.80 15.31
N PRO A 531 -4.29 1.24 15.31
CA PRO A 531 -5.16 1.11 16.48
C PRO A 531 -5.49 -0.35 16.77
N ASP A 532 -5.64 -1.16 15.71
CA ASP A 532 -6.08 -2.55 15.78
C ASP A 532 -5.00 -3.46 15.16
N PRO A 533 -3.93 -3.78 15.91
CA PRO A 533 -2.90 -4.68 15.43
C PRO A 533 -3.44 -6.11 15.32
N PHE A 534 -2.87 -6.91 14.41
CA PHE A 534 -3.34 -8.26 14.12
C PHE A 534 -3.53 -9.10 15.38
N PRO A 535 -4.72 -9.69 15.62
CA PRO A 535 -5.01 -10.36 16.88
C PRO A 535 -4.07 -11.53 17.18
N LEU A 536 -3.57 -11.55 18.42
CA LEU A 536 -2.85 -12.69 18.96
C LEU A 536 -3.85 -13.81 19.28
N PRO A 537 -3.41 -15.08 19.35
CA PRO A 537 -4.36 -16.17 19.55
C PRO A 537 -5.07 -16.07 20.92
N GLU A 538 -6.23 -16.69 21.05
CA GLU A 538 -7.00 -16.77 22.31
C GLU A 538 -6.45 -17.89 23.23
N SER A 539 -6.04 -17.57 24.46
CA SER A 539 -5.29 -18.46 25.37
C SER A 539 -5.92 -19.86 25.52
N SER A 540 -5.19 -20.96 25.30
CA SER A 540 -4.57 -21.69 26.43
C SER A 540 -3.33 -22.57 26.10
N ASN A 541 -2.77 -22.54 24.87
CA ASN A 541 -1.68 -23.46 24.47
C ASN A 541 -0.53 -22.76 23.72
N TYR A 542 0.12 -21.74 24.30
CA TYR A 542 1.34 -21.20 23.71
C TYR A 542 2.58 -21.87 24.28
N GLU A 543 3.44 -22.39 23.41
CA GLU A 543 4.85 -22.57 23.73
C GLU A 543 5.50 -21.19 23.78
N ILE A 544 5.44 -20.54 24.94
CA ILE A 544 6.38 -19.50 25.30
C ILE A 544 7.72 -20.22 25.54
N LEU A 545 8.52 -20.43 24.49
CA LEU A 545 9.90 -20.89 24.64
C LEU A 545 10.78 -19.72 25.09
N THR A 546 10.57 -19.27 26.32
CA THR A 546 11.44 -18.27 26.91
C THR A 546 12.65 -18.94 27.52
N ALA A 547 13.83 -18.60 27.01
CA ALA A 547 15.00 -18.48 27.87
C ALA A 547 14.78 -17.27 28.80
N GLY A 548 13.92 -17.44 29.83
CA GLY A 548 13.87 -16.55 31.00
C GLY A 548 12.94 -15.33 31.00
N ALA A 549 12.23 -14.96 29.94
CA ALA A 549 11.29 -13.82 30.00
C ALA A 549 9.86 -14.22 30.43
N THR A 550 9.25 -13.45 31.35
CA THR A 550 7.84 -13.60 31.73
C THR A 550 7.02 -12.55 30.98
N LEU A 551 6.05 -12.96 30.15
CA LEU A 551 5.08 -12.05 29.56
C LEU A 551 4.07 -11.63 30.63
N THR A 552 4.10 -10.37 31.04
CA THR A 552 3.06 -9.80 31.90
C THR A 552 2.09 -9.03 31.01
N LYS A 553 0.82 -9.41 31.02
CA LYS A 553 -0.26 -8.67 30.35
C LYS A 553 -0.44 -7.32 31.05
N VAL A 554 0.13 -6.26 30.48
CA VAL A 554 -0.14 -4.90 30.94
C VAL A 554 -1.29 -4.36 30.10
N TYR A 555 -2.50 -4.39 30.66
CA TYR A 555 -3.54 -3.45 30.27
C TYR A 555 -3.31 -2.16 31.04
N SER A 556 -2.97 -1.09 30.35
CA SER A 556 -3.53 0.24 30.62
C SER A 556 -3.23 1.16 29.45
N GLU A 557 -4.30 1.78 28.96
CA GLU A 557 -4.28 2.98 28.14
C GLU A 557 -3.38 4.04 28.80
N GLU A 558 -2.72 4.83 27.95
CA GLU A 558 -2.04 6.09 28.26
C GLU A 558 -0.74 6.02 29.10
N GLU A 559 0.37 6.34 28.40
CA GLU A 559 1.57 7.09 28.83
C GLU A 559 2.90 6.39 28.52
N TRP A 560 3.57 6.94 27.51
CA TRP A 560 4.95 6.63 27.16
C TRP A 560 5.90 7.28 28.17
N THR A 561 6.62 6.49 28.96
CA THR A 561 7.89 6.94 29.56
C THR A 561 8.97 5.86 29.46
N PHE A 562 10.04 6.20 28.75
CA PHE A 562 11.28 5.44 28.66
C PHE A 562 12.06 5.59 29.98
N LEU A 563 12.42 4.48 30.62
CA LEU A 563 13.56 4.43 31.55
C LEU A 563 14.65 3.57 30.92
N ALA A 564 15.73 4.21 30.48
CA ALA A 564 16.94 3.53 30.02
C ALA A 564 17.57 2.71 31.18
N PRO A 565 18.17 1.54 30.91
CA PRO A 565 18.76 0.71 31.96
C PRO A 565 20.08 1.31 32.45
N GLN A 566 20.15 1.66 33.73
CA GLN A 566 21.39 1.90 34.46
C GLN A 566 21.62 0.75 35.46
N SER A 567 22.42 -0.24 35.04
CA SER A 567 23.22 -1.16 35.88
C SER A 567 22.50 -2.21 36.77
N PRO A 568 23.23 -3.27 37.22
CA PRO A 568 22.67 -4.57 37.61
C PRO A 568 22.27 -4.66 39.09
N ASP A 569 21.59 -5.75 39.42
CA ASP A 569 21.04 -6.16 40.73
C ASP A 569 19.62 -5.68 41.03
N ARG A 570 18.65 -6.61 40.87
CA ARG A 570 17.96 -7.23 42.02
C ARG A 570 16.96 -8.31 41.60
N LEU A 571 17.12 -9.48 42.22
CA LEU A 571 16.09 -10.50 42.43
C LEU A 571 14.78 -9.90 42.94
N LEU A 572 13.64 -10.48 42.54
CA LEU A 572 12.58 -10.86 43.48
C LEU A 572 11.64 -11.94 42.92
N LEU A 573 11.40 -12.93 43.79
CA LEU A 573 10.66 -14.19 43.67
C LEU A 573 9.12 -14.03 43.85
N PHE A 574 8.42 -15.17 43.62
CA PHE A 574 7.16 -15.69 44.24
C PHE A 574 5.90 -15.62 43.36
N ARG A 575 4.99 -16.62 43.28
CA ARG A 575 4.82 -17.94 43.93
C ARG A 575 3.80 -18.76 43.12
N TRP A 576 3.97 -20.08 43.09
CA TRP A 576 2.95 -21.07 42.67
C TRP A 576 1.73 -21.03 43.61
N VAL A 577 0.51 -21.13 43.06
CA VAL A 577 -0.66 -21.68 43.74
C VAL A 577 -1.38 -22.61 42.76
N ALA A 578 -1.76 -23.78 43.28
CA ALA A 578 -2.09 -25.03 42.60
C ALA A 578 -3.27 -24.99 41.60
#